data_AF-A0A699J1P8-F1
#
_entry.id   AF-A0A699J1P8-F1
#
_cell.length_a   1.000
_cell.length_b   1.000
_cell.length_c   1.000
_cell.angle_alpha   90.00
_cell.angle_beta   90.00
_cell.angle_gamma   90.00
#
_symmetry.space_group_name_H-M   'P 1'
#
loop_
_entity.id
_entity.type
_entity.pdbx_description
1 polymer ?
#
loop_
_entity_poly.entity_id
_entity_poly.type
_entity_poly.pdbx_seq_one_letter_code
_entity_poly.pdbx_strand_id
1 'polypeptide(L)'
;MLNKENYVPWSSRLLRYAKSRPNRKLIHNSILNGPYVRLMIPEPGDANREVTVTETFHVQTDDELSDKEIKHVEADDQAIQTILLDLPKDIYAVVDSCKTAQEIWLRVQQMMKGSDIGI
;
A
#
# COMPACT_ATOMS: atom_id res chain seq x y z
N MET A 1 -8.91 9.50 -21.25
CA MET A 1 -9.21 9.68 -19.81
C MET A 1 -10.38 8.78 -19.46
N LEU A 2 -10.31 8.02 -18.37
CA LEU A 2 -11.53 7.41 -17.82
C LEU A 2 -12.55 8.52 -17.52
N ASN A 3 -13.76 8.39 -18.04
CA ASN A 3 -14.85 9.30 -17.72
C ASN A 3 -15.39 9.00 -16.30
N LYS A 4 -16.11 9.94 -15.70
CA LYS A 4 -16.73 9.74 -14.37
C LYS A 4 -17.65 8.52 -14.32
N GLU A 5 -18.33 8.22 -15.42
CA GLU A 5 -19.29 7.12 -15.55
C GLU A 5 -18.61 5.74 -15.51
N ASN A 6 -17.32 5.68 -15.85
CA ASN A 6 -16.54 4.46 -15.91
C ASN A 6 -15.89 4.10 -14.57
N TYR A 7 -15.94 4.98 -13.56
CA TYR A 7 -15.35 4.71 -12.24
C TYR A 7 -16.04 3.56 -11.51
N VAL A 8 -17.38 3.52 -11.49
CA VAL A 8 -18.14 2.48 -10.78
C VAL A 8 -17.92 1.09 -11.44
N PRO A 9 -17.98 0.95 -12.77
CA PRO A 9 -17.61 -0.30 -13.44
C PRO A 9 -16.14 -0.71 -13.22
N TRP A 10 -15.20 0.25 -13.26
CA TRP A 10 -13.77 -0.01 -13.04
C TRP A 10 -13.49 -0.49 -11.62
N SER A 11 -13.93 0.25 -10.61
CA SER A 11 -13.78 -0.09 -9.20
C SER A 11 -14.37 -1.47 -8.86
N SER A 12 -15.56 -1.78 -9.40
CA SER A 12 -16.20 -3.08 -9.24
C SER A 12 -15.36 -4.22 -9.84
N ARG A 13 -14.78 -4.01 -11.03
CA ARG A 13 -13.92 -4.99 -11.72
C ARG A 13 -12.64 -5.25 -10.95
N LEU A 14 -11.94 -4.19 -10.55
CA LEU A 14 -10.74 -4.26 -9.74
C LEU A 14 -10.97 -5.05 -8.45
N LEU A 15 -12.00 -4.69 -7.68
CA LEU A 15 -12.31 -5.35 -6.42
C LEU A 15 -12.72 -6.82 -6.63
N ARG A 16 -13.40 -7.13 -7.75
CA ARG A 16 -13.72 -8.52 -8.12
C ARG A 16 -12.46 -9.31 -8.45
N TYR A 17 -11.52 -8.72 -9.17
CA TYR A 17 -10.24 -9.35 -9.49
C TYR A 17 -9.43 -9.60 -8.22
N ALA A 18 -9.27 -8.60 -7.35
CA ALA A 18 -8.57 -8.72 -6.07
C ALA A 18 -9.14 -9.84 -5.18
N LYS A 19 -10.47 -10.01 -5.17
CA LYS A 19 -11.13 -11.11 -4.42
C LYS A 19 -10.78 -12.51 -4.92
N SER A 20 -10.34 -12.66 -6.16
CA SER A 20 -9.96 -13.95 -6.75
C SER A 20 -8.49 -14.32 -6.54
N ARG A 21 -7.67 -13.41 -6.01
CA ARG A 21 -6.23 -13.62 -5.80
C ARG A 21 -5.96 -14.37 -4.47
N PRO A 22 -4.79 -15.04 -4.35
CA PRO A 22 -4.24 -15.41 -3.04
C PRO A 22 -4.15 -14.18 -2.13
N ASN A 23 -4.15 -14.35 -0.80
CA ASN A 23 -4.07 -13.23 0.14
C ASN A 23 -5.17 -12.15 -0.04
N ARG A 24 -6.31 -12.46 -0.68
CA ARG A 24 -7.42 -11.51 -0.99
C ARG A 24 -7.81 -10.55 0.14
N LYS A 25 -7.74 -11.00 1.39
CA LYS A 25 -8.07 -10.17 2.56
C LYS A 25 -7.02 -9.07 2.77
N LEU A 26 -5.74 -9.43 2.66
CA LEU A 26 -4.62 -8.49 2.78
C LEU A 26 -4.62 -7.52 1.60
N ILE A 27 -4.73 -8.02 0.37
CA ILE A 27 -4.80 -7.16 -0.83
C ILE A 27 -5.92 -6.13 -0.71
N HIS A 28 -7.12 -6.56 -0.31
CA HIS A 28 -8.25 -5.64 -0.11
C HIS A 28 -7.97 -4.62 1.00
N ASN A 29 -7.29 -5.03 2.07
CA ASN A 29 -6.86 -4.15 3.15
C ASN A 29 -5.84 -3.12 2.64
N SER A 30 -4.84 -3.53 1.86
CA SER A 30 -3.83 -2.66 1.25
C SER A 30 -4.43 -1.55 0.39
N ILE A 31 -5.48 -1.87 -0.36
CA ILE A 31 -6.17 -0.91 -1.24
C ILE A 31 -6.99 0.11 -0.44
N LEU A 32 -7.70 -0.33 0.60
CA LEU A 32 -8.64 0.54 1.31
C LEU A 32 -8.03 1.25 2.51
N ASN A 33 -7.23 0.52 3.30
CA ASN A 33 -6.74 0.95 4.61
C ASN A 33 -5.26 1.35 4.59
N GLY A 34 -4.50 0.94 3.56
CA GLY A 34 -3.09 1.28 3.42
C GLY A 34 -2.18 0.06 3.57
N PRO A 35 -0.89 0.21 3.24
CA PRO A 35 0.07 -0.88 3.27
C PRO A 35 0.44 -1.30 4.70
N TYR A 36 1.21 -2.37 4.80
CA TYR A 36 1.93 -2.72 6.02
C TYR A 36 2.83 -1.56 6.46
N VAL A 37 2.87 -1.33 7.78
CA VAL A 37 3.70 -0.31 8.42
C VAL A 37 4.76 -1.02 9.24
N ARG A 38 6.03 -0.78 8.89
CA ARG A 38 7.19 -1.31 9.63
C ARG A 38 7.20 -0.77 11.05
N LEU A 39 7.54 -1.64 12.00
CA LEU A 39 7.59 -1.29 13.41
C LEU A 39 8.91 -0.58 13.78
N MET A 40 8.89 0.15 14.89
CA MET A 40 10.11 0.57 15.59
C MET A 40 10.46 -0.49 16.63
N ILE A 41 11.65 -1.07 16.51
CA ILE A 41 12.16 -2.12 17.40
C ILE A 41 13.21 -1.49 18.32
N PRO A 42 13.18 -1.75 19.64
CA PRO A 42 14.25 -1.33 20.53
C PRO A 42 15.54 -2.09 20.21
N GLU A 43 16.66 -1.40 20.15
CA GLU A 43 17.96 -2.05 19.99
C GLU A 43 18.24 -2.94 21.21
N PRO A 44 18.76 -4.16 21.02
CA PRO A 44 19.12 -5.02 22.14
C PRO A 44 20.23 -4.35 22.95
N GLY A 45 19.91 -3.97 24.19
CA GLY A 45 20.87 -3.35 25.10
C GLY A 45 22.03 -4.29 25.46
N ASP A 46 23.25 -3.74 25.55
CA ASP A 46 24.42 -4.47 26.05
C ASP A 46 24.21 -4.83 27.52
N ALA A 47 23.99 -6.12 27.79
CA ALA A 47 23.76 -6.66 29.14
C ALA A 47 24.92 -6.41 30.12
N ASN A 48 26.09 -5.94 29.66
CA ASN A 48 27.30 -5.78 30.48
C ASN A 48 27.61 -4.34 30.91
N ARG A 49 26.77 -3.34 30.63
CA ARG A 49 27.06 -1.94 30.99
C ARG A 49 26.11 -1.42 32.08
N GLU A 50 26.66 -1.28 33.28
CA GLU A 50 26.08 -0.57 34.43
C GLU A 50 26.12 0.95 34.20
N VAL A 51 25.44 1.45 33.17
CA VAL A 51 25.22 2.88 32.91
C VAL A 51 23.84 2.99 32.26
N THR A 52 23.05 3.98 32.67
CA THR A 52 21.72 4.32 32.11
C THR A 52 21.74 4.28 30.57
N VAL A 53 21.34 3.15 30.00
CA VAL A 53 21.25 2.94 28.56
C VAL A 53 20.08 3.79 28.07
N THR A 54 20.37 4.74 27.20
CA THR A 54 19.32 5.44 26.45
C THR A 54 18.73 4.41 25.50
N GLU A 55 17.46 4.04 25.67
CA GLU A 55 16.77 3.10 24.77
C GLU A 55 16.73 3.72 23.36
N THR A 56 17.59 3.23 22.47
CA THR A 56 17.61 3.56 21.06
C THR A 56 16.68 2.61 20.30
N PHE A 57 15.97 3.14 19.30
CA PHE A 57 15.05 2.36 18.47
C PHE A 57 15.49 2.45 17.00
N HIS A 58 15.41 1.33 16.28
CA HIS A 58 15.59 1.29 14.83
C HIS A 58 14.28 0.90 14.13
N VAL A 59 14.17 1.23 12.84
CA VAL A 59 13.05 0.75 12.01
C VAL A 59 13.32 -0.71 11.65
N GLN A 60 12.31 -1.56 11.79
CA GLN A 60 12.36 -2.96 11.42
C GLN A 60 12.90 -3.15 9.99
N THR A 61 13.89 -4.01 9.86
CA THR A 61 14.51 -4.39 8.59
C THR A 61 13.77 -5.56 7.94
N ASP A 62 14.04 -5.82 6.66
CA ASP A 62 13.39 -6.93 5.95
C ASP A 62 13.76 -8.30 6.53
N ASP A 63 14.97 -8.44 7.09
CA ASP A 63 15.45 -9.67 7.74
C ASP A 63 14.76 -9.94 9.09
N GLU A 64 14.15 -8.93 9.70
CA GLU A 64 13.44 -9.01 10.98
C GLU A 64 11.93 -9.20 10.81
N LEU A 65 11.43 -9.33 9.57
CA LEU A 65 10.01 -9.55 9.30
C LEU A 65 9.63 -11.00 9.59
N SER A 66 8.50 -11.18 10.27
CA SER A 66 7.88 -12.50 10.41
C SER A 66 7.21 -12.95 9.11
N ASP A 67 7.00 -14.26 8.94
CA ASP A 67 6.25 -14.84 7.79
C ASP A 67 4.88 -14.18 7.54
N LYS A 68 4.24 -13.65 8.59
CA LYS A 68 2.95 -12.96 8.47
C LYS A 68 3.09 -11.57 7.89
N GLU A 69 4.15 -10.86 8.26
CA GLU A 69 4.45 -9.50 7.80
C GLU A 69 4.97 -9.54 6.37
N ILE A 70 5.83 -10.50 6.04
CA ILE A 70 6.26 -10.78 4.66
C ILE A 70 5.04 -10.96 3.75
N LYS A 71 4.07 -11.80 4.14
CA LYS A 71 2.81 -11.98 3.38
C LYS A 71 1.99 -10.71 3.22
N HIS A 72 2.11 -9.77 4.14
CA HIS A 72 1.44 -8.47 4.04
C HIS A 72 2.14 -7.59 3.01
N VAL A 73 3.46 -7.48 3.09
CA VAL A 73 4.28 -6.75 2.10
C VAL A 73 4.06 -7.31 0.69
N GLU A 74 4.08 -8.62 0.52
CA GLU A 74 3.78 -9.27 -0.76
C GLU A 74 2.35 -8.96 -1.26
N ALA A 75 1.38 -8.86 -0.34
CA ALA A 75 0.02 -8.49 -0.70
C ALA A 75 -0.11 -7.02 -1.10
N ASP A 76 0.68 -6.12 -0.50
CA ASP A 76 0.75 -4.71 -0.87
C ASP A 76 1.31 -4.55 -2.29
N ASP A 77 2.40 -5.27 -2.61
CA ASP A 77 2.98 -5.29 -3.95
C ASP A 77 1.99 -5.84 -4.98
N GLN A 78 1.30 -6.94 -4.63
CA GLN A 78 0.24 -7.49 -5.48
C GLN A 78 -0.93 -6.51 -5.66
N ALA A 79 -1.27 -5.73 -4.64
CA ALA A 79 -2.32 -4.71 -4.72
C ALA A 79 -1.92 -3.59 -5.69
N ILE A 80 -0.68 -3.10 -5.59
CA ILE A 80 -0.13 -2.09 -6.52
C ILE A 80 -0.18 -2.62 -7.96
N GLN A 81 0.36 -3.81 -8.20
CA GLN A 81 0.33 -4.43 -9.53
C GLN A 81 -1.09 -4.62 -10.06
N THR A 82 -2.01 -5.05 -9.21
CA THR A 82 -3.42 -5.27 -9.59
C THR A 82 -4.08 -3.97 -10.01
N ILE A 83 -3.86 -2.86 -9.28
CA ILE A 83 -4.39 -1.56 -9.65
C ILE A 83 -3.77 -1.07 -10.97
N LEU A 84 -2.43 -1.12 -11.08
CA LEU A 84 -1.74 -0.64 -12.28
C LEU A 84 -2.18 -1.42 -13.53
N LEU A 85 -2.34 -2.74 -13.45
CA LEU A 85 -2.82 -3.57 -14.57
C LEU A 85 -4.23 -3.20 -15.06
N ASP A 86 -5.12 -2.79 -14.16
CA ASP A 86 -6.49 -2.39 -14.51
C ASP A 86 -6.59 -0.90 -14.87
N LEU A 87 -5.49 -0.15 -14.79
CA LEU A 87 -5.45 1.27 -15.14
C LEU A 87 -5.12 1.49 -16.63
N PRO A 88 -5.92 2.32 -17.32
CA PRO A 88 -5.60 2.82 -18.65
C PRO A 88 -4.30 3.62 -18.66
N LYS A 89 -3.57 3.50 -19.78
CA LYS A 89 -2.21 4.04 -19.93
C LYS A 89 -2.11 5.56 -19.70
N ASP A 90 -3.18 6.27 -20.02
CA ASP A 90 -3.32 7.72 -19.87
C ASP A 90 -3.46 8.19 -18.41
N ILE A 91 -3.64 7.29 -17.45
CA ILE A 91 -3.68 7.63 -16.02
C ILE A 91 -2.31 7.46 -15.35
N TYR A 92 -1.39 6.69 -15.93
CA TYR A 92 -0.08 6.42 -15.29
C TYR A 92 0.67 7.68 -14.89
N ALA A 93 0.66 8.72 -15.74
CA ALA A 93 1.33 9.99 -15.44
C ALA A 93 0.75 10.72 -14.21
N VAL A 94 -0.47 10.39 -13.78
CA VAL A 94 -1.14 11.06 -12.65
C VAL A 94 -0.95 10.30 -11.34
N VAL A 95 -0.53 9.04 -11.43
CA VAL A 95 -0.29 8.14 -10.29
C VAL A 95 1.19 7.73 -10.19
N ASP A 96 2.07 8.34 -10.98
CA ASP A 96 3.50 8.02 -11.05
C ASP A 96 4.23 8.30 -9.73
N SER A 97 3.77 9.29 -8.98
CA SER A 97 4.29 9.65 -7.67
C SER A 97 3.70 8.81 -6.53
N CYS A 98 2.65 8.03 -6.79
CA CYS A 98 2.02 7.18 -5.78
C CYS A 98 2.88 5.95 -5.54
N LYS A 99 3.11 5.63 -4.27
CA LYS A 99 3.96 4.51 -3.84
C LYS A 99 3.14 3.34 -3.32
N THR A 100 1.91 3.58 -2.88
CA THR A 100 1.06 2.56 -2.26
C THR A 100 -0.21 2.30 -3.07
N ALA A 101 -0.77 1.10 -2.93
CA ALA A 101 -2.05 0.76 -3.56
C ALA A 101 -3.16 1.72 -3.14
N GLN A 102 -3.18 2.14 -1.86
CA GLN A 102 -4.15 3.09 -1.33
C GLN A 102 -4.01 4.48 -1.95
N GLU A 103 -2.78 5.00 -2.10
CA GLU A 103 -2.56 6.30 -2.74
C GLU A 103 -3.04 6.30 -4.18
N ILE A 104 -2.70 5.26 -4.95
CA ILE A 104 -3.15 5.12 -6.34
C ILE A 104 -4.68 5.07 -6.38
N TRP A 105 -5.30 4.26 -5.52
CA TRP A 105 -6.75 4.13 -5.39
C TRP A 105 -7.43 5.47 -5.09
N LEU A 106 -6.95 6.19 -4.08
CA LEU A 106 -7.49 7.49 -3.67
C LEU A 106 -7.31 8.54 -4.77
N ARG A 107 -6.15 8.54 -5.44
CA ARG A 107 -5.86 9.47 -6.54
C ARG A 107 -6.81 9.27 -7.72
N VAL A 108 -7.00 8.02 -8.14
CA VAL A 108 -7.97 7.67 -9.20
C VAL A 108 -9.39 8.06 -8.77
N GLN A 109 -9.77 7.79 -7.52
CA GLN A 109 -11.08 8.18 -7.00
C GLN A 109 -11.28 9.71 -7.04
N GLN A 110 -10.28 10.50 -6.67
CA GLN A 110 -10.33 11.97 -6.70
C GLN A 110 -10.51 12.50 -8.12
N MET A 111 -9.69 12.02 -9.06
CA MET A 111 -9.79 12.41 -10.47
C MET A 111 -11.20 12.15 -11.03
N MET A 112 -11.80 11.01 -10.68
CA MET A 112 -13.09 10.58 -11.21
C MET A 112 -14.27 11.29 -10.56
N LYS A 113 -14.12 11.73 -9.31
CA LYS A 113 -15.11 12.61 -8.67
C LYS A 113 -15.02 14.04 -9.23
N GLY A 114 -13.96 14.36 -9.98
CA GLY A 114 -13.72 15.66 -10.61
C GLY A 114 -13.55 16.77 -9.58
N SER A 115 -12.97 16.44 -8.43
CA SER A 115 -12.41 17.46 -7.55
C SER A 115 -11.16 17.98 -8.23
N ASP A 116 -11.18 19.24 -8.65
CA ASP A 116 -10.00 19.91 -9.19
C ASP A 116 -8.84 19.69 -8.23
N ILE A 117 -7.82 19.01 -8.74
CA ILE A 117 -6.52 18.99 -8.11
C ILE A 117 -5.95 20.37 -8.43
N GLY A 118 -6.12 21.30 -7.50
CA GLY A 118 -5.36 22.54 -7.52
C GLY A 118 -3.88 22.17 -7.57
N ILE A 119 -3.28 22.43 -8.72
CA ILE A 119 -1.83 22.47 -8.93
C ILE A 119 -1.32 23.78 -8.36
#